data_AF-A0A963RP79-F1
#
_entry.id   AF-A0A963RP79-F1
#
_cell.length_a   1.000
_cell.length_b   1.000
_cell.length_c   1.000
_cell.angle_alpha   90.00
_cell.angle_beta   90.00
_cell.angle_gamma   90.00
#
_symmetry.space_group_name_H-M   'P 1'
#
loop_
_entity.id
_entity.type
_entity.pdbx_description
1 polymer ?
#
loop_
_entity_poly.entity_id
_entity_poly.type
_entity_poly.pdbx_seq_one_letter_code
_entity_poly.pdbx_strand_id
1 'polypeptide(L)'
;MKLAMRLPEKSQGHANDVDPRDTETTEVIDLASRTSYPAVANRGGNRDALGLAAGVGFVALLGAATLWGLNASRMDDAAPAAAPAPAPVASPVPDAALVPVPGAETAVVAPQPDPAPAAVLAAAPQPYAGPVANPYNSPTLVFDGGTAPANAANLATAAMAAAAVAPEGAVVPGAGGAGQFAARIGGVGGGTAMATQTINVATTVTRGTMIPAILETAINTDVPGYVRAVVSQ
;
A
#
# COMPACT_ATOMS: atom_id res chain seq x y z
N MET A 1 -15.72 6.32 -55.76
CA MET A 1 -14.24 6.26 -55.64
C MET A 1 -13.61 7.65 -55.81
N LYS A 2 -14.02 8.66 -55.02
CA LYS A 2 -13.52 10.06 -55.13
C LYS A 2 -13.15 10.68 -53.77
N LEU A 3 -12.81 9.86 -52.78
CA LEU A 3 -12.65 10.31 -51.38
C LEU A 3 -11.24 10.09 -50.79
N ALA A 4 -10.29 9.54 -51.54
CA ALA A 4 -8.96 9.20 -51.01
C ALA A 4 -7.96 10.39 -50.96
N MET A 5 -8.36 11.62 -51.29
CA MET A 5 -7.45 12.77 -51.34
C MET A 5 -8.05 14.07 -50.79
N ARG A 6 -8.88 14.00 -49.74
CA ARG A 6 -9.20 15.21 -48.97
C ARG A 6 -8.23 15.28 -47.80
N LEU A 7 -7.22 16.16 -47.91
CA LEU A 7 -6.34 16.49 -46.79
C LEU A 7 -7.18 17.06 -45.65
N PRO A 8 -6.85 16.75 -44.37
CA PRO A 8 -7.53 17.37 -43.24
C PRO A 8 -7.30 18.88 -43.30
N GLU A 9 -8.38 19.64 -43.24
CA GLU A 9 -8.35 21.09 -43.25
C GLU A 9 -7.57 21.56 -42.02
N LYS A 10 -6.62 22.47 -42.20
CA LYS A 10 -5.75 22.97 -41.13
C LYS A 10 -6.63 23.71 -40.11
N SER A 11 -6.83 23.09 -38.95
CA SER A 11 -7.55 23.58 -37.77
C SER A 11 -7.59 25.11 -37.69
N GLN A 12 -8.68 25.70 -38.17
CA GLN A 12 -9.11 27.02 -37.72
C GLN A 12 -9.51 26.84 -36.25
N GLY A 13 -8.92 27.61 -35.35
CA GLY A 13 -9.12 27.45 -33.91
C GLY A 13 -10.61 27.52 -33.57
N HIS A 14 -11.17 26.37 -33.19
CA HIS A 14 -12.51 26.32 -32.64
C HIS A 14 -12.44 26.96 -31.25
N ALA A 15 -13.32 27.92 -30.96
CA ALA A 15 -13.50 28.35 -29.58
C ALA A 15 -13.91 27.11 -28.77
N ASN A 16 -13.22 26.83 -27.65
CA ASN A 16 -13.44 25.63 -26.83
C ASN A 16 -14.86 25.54 -26.22
N ASP A 17 -15.73 26.52 -26.48
CA ASP A 17 -17.08 26.64 -25.93
C ASP A 17 -18.18 26.14 -26.89
N VAL A 18 -17.82 25.65 -28.08
CA VAL A 18 -18.78 25.16 -29.08
C VAL A 18 -18.77 23.63 -29.09
N ASP A 19 -19.92 23.01 -28.83
CA ASP A 19 -20.07 21.56 -28.90
C ASP A 19 -19.94 21.09 -30.37
N PRO A 20 -18.95 20.25 -30.71
CA PRO A 20 -18.79 19.70 -32.05
C PRO A 20 -20.04 18.96 -32.57
N ARG A 21 -20.93 18.51 -31.68
CA ARG A 21 -22.20 17.85 -32.05
C ARG A 21 -23.18 18.80 -32.73
N ASP A 22 -23.07 20.10 -32.46
CA ASP A 22 -24.00 21.10 -32.99
C ASP A 22 -23.51 21.70 -34.32
N THR A 23 -22.21 21.63 -34.60
CA THR A 23 -21.60 22.25 -35.78
C THR A 23 -21.12 21.26 -36.84
N GLU A 24 -20.81 20.01 -36.45
CA GLU A 24 -20.27 19.03 -37.37
C GLU A 24 -21.34 18.22 -38.10
N THR A 25 -20.97 17.73 -39.28
CA THR A 25 -21.85 16.85 -40.07
C THR A 25 -21.91 15.45 -39.47
N THR A 26 -23.04 14.76 -39.65
CA THR A 26 -23.30 13.41 -39.11
C THR A 26 -22.21 12.39 -39.48
N GLU A 27 -21.59 12.54 -40.64
CA GLU A 27 -20.52 11.65 -41.10
C GLU A 27 -19.20 11.84 -40.32
N VAL A 28 -18.88 13.07 -39.91
CA VAL A 28 -17.70 13.37 -39.07
C VAL A 28 -17.93 12.88 -37.64
N ILE A 29 -19.15 13.03 -37.14
CA ILE A 29 -19.56 12.54 -35.82
C ILE A 29 -19.50 11.00 -35.76
N ASP A 30 -19.98 10.30 -36.81
CA ASP A 30 -19.88 8.83 -36.90
C ASP A 30 -18.42 8.37 -36.92
N LEU A 31 -17.57 9.02 -37.73
CA LEU A 31 -16.16 8.69 -37.84
C LEU A 31 -15.40 8.89 -36.52
N ALA A 32 -15.65 10.00 -35.81
CA ALA A 32 -15.03 10.27 -34.51
C ALA A 32 -15.47 9.26 -33.44
N SER A 33 -16.75 8.85 -33.45
CA SER A 33 -17.31 7.91 -32.48
C SER A 33 -16.76 6.48 -32.61
N ARG A 34 -16.20 6.09 -33.77
CA ARG A 34 -15.56 4.78 -33.93
C ARG A 34 -14.34 4.56 -33.03
N THR A 35 -13.74 5.64 -32.56
CA THR A 35 -12.61 5.61 -31.62
C THR A 35 -13.02 5.73 -30.16
N SER A 36 -14.27 6.10 -29.86
CA SER A 36 -14.76 6.28 -28.48
C SER A 36 -15.36 5.01 -27.87
N TYR A 37 -15.76 4.03 -28.68
CA TYR A 37 -16.19 2.73 -28.18
C TYR A 37 -14.97 1.85 -27.87
N PRO A 38 -14.92 1.17 -26.71
CA PRO A 38 -13.88 0.21 -26.41
C PRO A 38 -13.92 -0.91 -27.45
N ALA A 39 -12.79 -1.15 -28.13
CA ALA A 39 -12.69 -2.19 -29.13
C ALA A 39 -12.85 -3.58 -28.49
N VAL A 40 -14.07 -4.13 -28.52
CA VAL A 40 -14.33 -5.50 -28.05
C VAL A 40 -13.89 -6.46 -29.15
N ALA A 41 -12.76 -7.12 -28.92
CA ALA A 41 -12.25 -8.25 -29.69
C ALA A 41 -12.25 -8.05 -31.22
N ASN A 42 -11.41 -7.15 -31.72
CA ASN A 42 -11.00 -7.25 -33.11
C ASN A 42 -10.27 -8.59 -33.31
N ARG A 43 -10.60 -9.31 -34.38
CA ARG A 43 -9.86 -10.50 -34.81
C ARG A 43 -8.43 -10.06 -35.12
N GLY A 44 -7.52 -10.29 -34.17
CA GLY A 44 -6.11 -9.92 -34.27
C GLY A 44 -5.54 -10.37 -35.61
N GLY A 45 -4.82 -9.48 -36.27
CA GLY A 45 -4.23 -9.77 -37.57
C GLY A 45 -3.14 -10.84 -37.44
N ASN A 46 -2.66 -11.37 -38.57
CA ASN A 46 -1.60 -12.40 -38.61
C ASN A 46 -0.32 -12.04 -37.82
N ARG A 47 -0.12 -10.74 -37.51
CA ARG A 47 0.99 -10.23 -36.69
C ARG A 47 0.83 -10.56 -35.20
N ASP A 48 -0.39 -10.62 -34.68
CA ASP A 48 -0.66 -10.98 -33.29
C ASP A 48 -0.40 -12.48 -33.06
N ALA A 49 -0.73 -13.31 -34.07
CA ALA A 49 -0.42 -14.73 -34.05
C ALA A 49 1.09 -15.02 -34.04
N LEU A 50 1.88 -14.21 -34.77
CA LEU A 50 3.35 -14.31 -34.75
C LEU A 50 3.93 -13.92 -33.38
N GLY A 51 3.42 -12.85 -32.77
CA GLY A 51 3.84 -12.43 -31.43
C GLY A 51 3.52 -13.49 -30.37
N LEU A 52 2.33 -14.09 -30.44
CA LEU A 52 1.93 -15.16 -29.54
C LEU A 52 2.77 -16.43 -29.75
N ALA A 53 3.02 -16.83 -30.99
CA ALA A 53 3.86 -17.99 -31.29
C ALA A 53 5.30 -17.80 -30.81
N ALA A 54 5.87 -16.60 -31.01
CA ALA A 54 7.20 -16.26 -30.51
C ALA A 54 7.27 -16.29 -28.98
N GLY A 55 6.26 -15.75 -28.30
CA GLY A 55 6.17 -15.78 -26.83
C GLY A 55 6.09 -17.20 -26.28
N VAL A 56 5.23 -18.05 -26.86
CA VAL A 56 5.11 -19.45 -26.47
C VAL A 56 6.42 -20.21 -26.70
N GLY A 57 7.09 -19.99 -27.84
CA GLY A 57 8.39 -20.59 -28.12
C GLY A 57 9.47 -20.20 -27.12
N PHE A 58 9.51 -18.93 -26.71
CA PHE A 58 10.47 -18.45 -25.72
C PHE A 58 10.24 -19.10 -24.35
N VAL A 59 8.98 -19.17 -23.88
CA VAL A 59 8.64 -19.82 -22.61
C VAL A 59 8.96 -21.31 -22.63
N ALA A 60 8.67 -22.00 -23.74
CA ALA A 60 8.99 -23.42 -23.90
C ALA A 60 10.50 -23.68 -23.83
N LEU A 61 11.33 -22.83 -24.45
CA LEU A 61 12.79 -22.91 -24.37
C LEU A 61 13.30 -22.69 -22.94
N LEU A 62 12.78 -21.68 -22.25
CA LEU A 62 13.16 -21.40 -20.87
C LEU A 62 12.78 -22.58 -19.94
N GLY A 63 11.60 -23.17 -20.13
CA GLY A 63 11.13 -24.35 -19.40
C GLY A 63 11.98 -25.60 -19.68
N ALA A 64 12.42 -25.80 -20.92
CA ALA A 64 13.32 -26.91 -21.25
C ALA A 64 14.69 -26.74 -20.58
N ALA A 65 15.23 -25.52 -20.56
CA ALA A 65 16.51 -25.23 -19.90
C ALA A 65 16.45 -25.44 -18.38
N THR A 66 15.37 -25.03 -17.71
CA THR A 66 15.20 -25.26 -16.26
C THR A 66 15.02 -26.73 -15.93
N LEU A 67 14.23 -27.47 -16.73
CA LEU A 67 14.06 -28.90 -16.55
C LEU A 67 15.38 -29.66 -16.75
N TRP A 68 16.18 -29.25 -17.74
CA TRP A 68 17.50 -29.83 -17.98
C TRP A 68 18.47 -29.56 -16.81
N GLY A 69 18.47 -28.35 -16.26
CA GLY A 69 19.28 -28.01 -15.07
C GLY A 69 18.92 -28.82 -13.83
N LEU A 70 17.63 -29.01 -13.56
CA LEU A 70 17.14 -29.84 -12.46
C LEU A 70 17.42 -31.34 -12.66
N ASN A 71 17.44 -31.81 -13.90
CA ASN A 71 17.77 -33.20 -14.20
C ASN A 71 19.28 -33.47 -14.06
N ALA A 72 20.12 -32.52 -14.48
CA ALA A 72 21.57 -32.60 -14.30
C ALA A 72 21.95 -32.61 -12.80
N SER A 73 21.34 -31.76 -11.98
CA SER A 73 21.64 -31.72 -10.53
C SER A 73 21.24 -33.00 -9.79
N ARG A 74 20.25 -33.76 -10.28
CA ARG A 74 19.85 -35.05 -9.68
C ARG A 74 20.82 -36.19 -10.00
N MET A 75 21.68 -36.02 -11.01
CA MET A 75 22.66 -37.03 -11.40
C MET A 75 23.99 -36.88 -10.65
N ASP A 76 24.25 -35.72 -10.05
CA ASP A 76 25.46 -35.46 -9.25
C ASP A 76 25.30 -35.78 -7.74
N ASP A 77 24.07 -35.86 -7.21
CA ASP A 77 23.82 -36.18 -5.80
C ASP A 77 23.47 -37.66 -5.58
N ALA A 78 24.49 -38.52 -5.61
CA ALA A 78 24.46 -39.84 -4.99
C ALA A 78 25.57 -39.94 -3.91
N ALA A 79 25.48 -39.10 -2.88
CA ALA A 79 26.24 -39.25 -1.64
C ALA A 79 25.26 -39.49 -0.47
N PRO A 80 25.51 -40.47 0.41
CA PRO A 80 24.59 -40.78 1.50
C PRO A 80 24.59 -39.67 2.55
N ALA A 81 23.39 -39.30 3.01
CA ALA A 81 23.18 -38.33 4.08
C ALA A 81 23.90 -38.77 5.37
N ALA A 82 24.80 -37.91 5.87
CA ALA A 82 25.42 -38.08 7.18
C ALA A 82 24.43 -37.71 8.31
N ALA A 83 24.39 -38.52 9.36
CA ALA A 83 23.53 -38.32 10.53
C ALA A 83 23.93 -37.08 11.35
N PRO A 84 22.97 -36.39 12.01
CA PRO A 84 23.28 -35.20 12.81
C PRO A 84 23.99 -35.56 14.11
N ALA A 85 25.06 -34.83 14.42
CA ALA A 85 25.79 -34.90 15.69
C ALA A 85 25.08 -34.10 16.80
N PRO A 86 25.14 -34.53 18.08
CA PRO A 86 24.47 -33.84 19.18
C PRO A 86 25.21 -32.55 19.61
N ALA A 87 24.43 -31.53 19.99
CA ALA A 87 24.91 -30.24 20.48
C ALA A 87 25.44 -30.31 21.93
N PRO A 88 26.48 -29.54 22.28
CA PRO A 88 27.00 -29.48 23.64
C PRO A 88 26.12 -28.62 24.57
N VAL A 89 26.00 -29.07 25.83
CA VAL A 89 25.33 -28.38 26.94
C VAL A 89 26.16 -27.22 27.48
N ALA A 90 25.52 -26.08 27.73
CA ALA A 90 26.13 -24.89 28.32
C ALA A 90 26.14 -24.95 29.86
N SER A 91 27.25 -24.55 30.47
CA SER A 91 27.42 -24.42 31.93
C SER A 91 26.82 -23.09 32.45
N PRO A 92 26.29 -23.02 33.67
CA PRO A 92 25.76 -21.78 34.24
C PRO A 92 26.87 -20.82 34.71
N VAL A 93 26.66 -19.53 34.42
CA VAL A 93 27.47 -18.38 34.87
C VAL A 93 27.05 -17.99 36.29
N PRO A 94 27.97 -17.72 37.24
CA PRO A 94 27.61 -17.24 38.57
C PRO A 94 27.29 -15.73 38.58
N ASP A 95 26.28 -15.37 39.38
CA ASP A 95 25.80 -14.00 39.62
C ASP A 95 26.90 -13.08 40.17
N ALA A 96 27.03 -11.91 39.54
CA ALA A 96 27.88 -10.81 40.01
C ALA A 96 27.14 -9.97 41.07
N ALA A 97 27.78 -9.79 42.22
CA ALA A 97 27.26 -8.96 43.32
C ALA A 97 27.21 -7.47 42.95
N LEU A 98 26.10 -6.81 43.29
CA LEU A 98 25.89 -5.37 43.15
C LEU A 98 26.71 -4.61 44.20
N VAL A 99 27.53 -3.64 43.75
CA VAL A 99 28.22 -2.67 44.60
C VAL A 99 27.33 -1.41 44.72
N PRO A 100 27.09 -0.84 45.92
CA PRO A 100 26.35 0.41 46.05
C PRO A 100 27.23 1.62 45.68
N VAL A 101 26.67 2.52 44.86
CA VAL A 101 27.26 3.83 44.52
C VAL A 101 27.00 4.83 45.67
N PRO A 102 28.00 5.57 46.19
CA PRO A 102 27.78 6.60 47.20
C PRO A 102 27.13 7.86 46.63
N GLY A 103 26.44 8.59 47.51
CA GLY A 103 25.52 9.68 47.23
C GLY A 103 26.06 10.87 46.43
N ALA A 104 25.14 11.47 45.67
CA ALA A 104 25.34 12.70 44.92
C ALA A 104 25.35 13.93 45.87
N GLU A 105 26.37 14.78 45.74
CA GLU A 105 26.35 16.13 46.28
C GLU A 105 25.54 17.06 45.37
N THR A 106 24.61 17.79 45.98
CA THR A 106 23.85 18.90 45.39
C THR A 106 24.78 20.06 45.03
N ALA A 107 24.96 20.31 43.72
CA ALA A 107 25.56 21.54 43.23
C ALA A 107 24.53 22.68 43.22
N VAL A 108 24.93 23.85 43.74
CA VAL A 108 24.14 25.08 43.81
C VAL A 108 23.96 25.68 42.40
N VAL A 109 22.71 25.99 42.04
CA VAL A 109 22.33 26.64 40.77
C VAL A 109 22.57 28.14 40.86
N ALA A 110 23.38 28.70 39.96
CA ALA A 110 23.44 30.14 39.71
C ALA A 110 22.42 30.53 38.61
N PRO A 111 21.78 31.71 38.67
CA PRO A 111 20.79 32.11 37.67
C PRO A 111 21.48 32.51 36.35
N GLN A 112 21.13 31.80 35.27
CA GLN A 112 21.56 32.08 33.91
C GLN A 112 20.74 33.27 33.34
N PRO A 113 21.37 34.30 32.73
CA PRO A 113 20.63 35.38 32.08
C PRO A 113 19.94 34.90 30.79
N ASP A 114 18.74 35.42 30.56
CA ASP A 114 17.83 35.12 29.44
C ASP A 114 18.44 35.51 28.07
N PRO A 115 18.71 34.56 27.16
CA PRO A 115 19.16 34.88 25.81
C PRO A 115 17.96 35.29 24.94
N ALA A 116 17.95 36.56 24.52
CA ALA A 116 17.01 37.08 23.54
C ALA A 116 16.94 36.19 22.27
N PRO A 117 15.76 36.02 21.65
CA PRO A 117 15.57 35.07 20.57
C PRO A 117 16.38 35.49 19.33
N ALA A 118 17.38 34.69 18.98
CA ALA A 118 18.09 34.81 17.71
C ALA A 118 17.21 34.28 16.57
N ALA A 119 17.27 34.93 15.41
CA ALA A 119 16.53 34.50 14.22
C ALA A 119 17.00 33.11 13.77
N VAL A 120 16.08 32.15 13.77
CA VAL A 120 16.31 30.80 13.25
C VAL A 120 16.33 30.87 11.72
N LEU A 121 17.53 30.79 11.12
CA LEU A 121 17.63 30.50 9.69
C LEU A 121 17.10 29.09 9.44
N ALA A 122 16.22 28.95 8.45
CA ALA A 122 15.69 27.65 8.03
C ALA A 122 16.85 26.70 7.70
N ALA A 123 16.96 25.60 8.46
CA ALA A 123 17.91 24.55 8.17
C ALA A 123 17.55 23.90 6.82
N ALA A 124 18.53 23.80 5.92
CA ALA A 124 18.35 23.07 4.67
C ALA A 124 17.94 21.62 4.99
N PRO A 125 16.94 21.05 4.29
CA PRO A 125 16.43 19.72 4.58
C PRO A 125 17.57 18.71 4.54
N GLN A 126 17.94 18.19 5.71
CA GLN A 126 18.96 17.17 5.83
C GLN A 126 18.36 15.83 5.37
N PRO A 127 19.10 15.01 4.62
CA PRO A 127 18.66 13.67 4.30
C PRO A 127 18.40 12.89 5.61
N TYR A 128 17.13 12.55 5.84
CA TYR A 128 16.70 11.83 7.04
C TYR A 128 17.14 10.37 6.91
N ALA A 129 18.26 10.03 7.57
CA ALA A 129 18.66 8.64 7.79
C ALA A 129 17.88 8.08 8.99
N GLY A 130 16.58 7.86 8.82
CA GLY A 130 15.74 7.14 9.77
C GLY A 130 15.07 5.94 9.11
N PRO A 131 14.53 5.00 9.91
CA PRO A 131 13.80 3.86 9.38
C PRO A 131 12.74 4.32 8.39
N VAL A 132 12.65 3.64 7.25
CA VAL A 132 11.74 3.96 6.14
C VAL A 132 10.33 4.10 6.70
N ALA A 133 9.84 5.33 6.80
CA ALA A 133 8.47 5.60 7.20
C ALA A 133 7.54 4.92 6.20
N ASN A 134 6.46 4.29 6.68
CA ASN A 134 5.49 3.62 5.84
C ASN A 134 5.08 4.55 4.67
N PRO A 135 5.38 4.20 3.40
CA PRO A 135 5.05 5.04 2.25
C PRO A 135 3.54 5.29 2.09
N TYR A 136 2.71 4.47 2.74
CA TYR A 136 1.25 4.58 2.78
C TYR A 136 0.74 5.41 3.95
N ASN A 137 1.62 6.02 4.76
CA ASN A 137 1.21 6.90 5.85
C ASN A 137 0.84 8.28 5.33
N SER A 138 -0.32 8.79 5.74
CA SER A 138 -0.68 10.20 5.54
C SER A 138 0.09 11.09 6.52
N PRO A 139 0.68 12.22 6.07
CA PRO A 139 1.45 13.10 6.95
C PRO A 139 0.53 13.67 8.03
N THR A 140 0.75 13.28 9.28
CA THR A 140 0.06 13.86 10.44
C THR A 140 0.91 14.99 11.00
N LEU A 141 0.35 16.21 11.03
CA LEU A 141 0.99 17.35 11.67
C LEU A 141 0.78 17.27 13.19
N VAL A 142 1.87 17.08 13.92
CA VAL A 142 1.86 17.05 15.39
C VAL A 142 2.55 18.32 15.88
N PHE A 143 1.84 19.10 16.68
CA PHE A 143 2.38 20.26 17.37
C PHE A 143 2.60 19.91 18.85
N ASP A 144 3.85 19.95 19.29
CA ASP A 144 4.21 19.85 20.71
C ASP A 144 4.69 21.23 21.19
N GLY A 145 3.88 21.86 22.03
CA GLY A 145 4.16 23.19 22.60
C GLY A 145 4.91 23.14 23.94
N GLY A 146 5.37 21.97 24.39
CA GLY A 146 6.06 21.79 25.67
C GLY A 146 7.58 21.97 25.57
N THR A 147 8.22 22.43 26.65
CA THR A 147 9.68 22.38 26.79
C THR A 147 10.10 20.94 27.07
N ALA A 148 10.70 20.26 26.09
CA ALA A 148 11.17 18.89 26.26
C ALA A 148 12.21 18.81 27.41
N PRO A 149 12.13 17.82 28.30
CA PRO A 149 13.08 17.67 29.40
C PRO A 149 14.46 17.30 28.85
N ALA A 150 15.54 17.73 29.51
CA ALA A 150 16.93 17.64 29.03
C ALA A 150 17.41 16.20 28.72
N ASN A 151 16.67 15.19 29.18
CA ASN A 151 16.89 13.76 28.99
C ASN A 151 15.98 13.14 27.90
N ALA A 152 15.21 13.92 27.15
CA ALA A 152 14.32 13.43 26.08
C ALA A 152 15.06 12.60 25.02
N ALA A 153 16.29 12.97 24.66
CA ALA A 153 17.12 12.20 23.74
C ALA A 153 17.48 10.80 24.29
N ASN A 154 17.74 10.69 25.59
CA ASN A 154 18.06 9.42 26.25
C ASN A 154 16.82 8.52 26.43
N LEU A 155 15.65 9.13 26.60
CA LEU A 155 14.38 8.41 26.66
C LEU A 155 13.94 7.92 25.27
N ALA A 156 14.19 8.70 24.22
CA ALA A 156 13.92 8.33 22.83
C ALA A 156 14.82 7.18 22.36
N THR A 157 16.11 7.19 22.70
CA THR A 157 17.03 6.08 22.38
C THR A 157 16.67 4.80 23.12
N ALA A 158 16.24 4.89 24.39
CA ALA A 158 15.74 3.75 25.14
C ALA A 158 14.42 3.18 24.56
N ALA A 159 13.50 4.04 24.13
CA ALA A 159 12.25 3.62 23.48
C ALA A 159 12.49 2.96 22.11
N MET A 160 13.45 3.47 21.33
CA MET A 160 13.80 2.92 20.02
C MET A 160 14.48 1.54 20.15
N ALA A 161 15.27 1.33 21.20
CA ALA A 161 15.86 0.02 21.52
C ALA A 161 14.80 -1.00 21.98
N ALA A 162 13.77 -0.56 22.71
CA ALA A 162 12.66 -1.42 23.13
C ALA A 162 11.73 -1.81 21.97
N ALA A 163 11.54 -0.93 20.98
CA ALA A 163 10.74 -1.21 19.79
C ALA A 163 11.40 -2.21 18.82
N ALA A 164 12.73 -2.30 18.80
CA ALA A 164 13.48 -3.20 17.92
C ALA A 164 13.33 -4.70 18.26
N VAL A 165 12.80 -5.04 19.44
CA VAL A 165 12.64 -6.42 19.93
C VAL A 165 11.16 -6.85 19.93
N ALA A 166 10.23 -5.95 19.63
CA ALA A 166 8.79 -6.24 19.65
C ALA A 166 8.30 -6.80 18.29
N PRO A 167 7.50 -7.89 18.27
CA PRO A 167 6.95 -8.42 17.03
C PRO A 167 5.97 -7.44 16.37
N GLU A 168 5.88 -7.46 15.04
CA GLU A 168 5.02 -6.57 14.25
C GLU A 168 3.56 -6.64 14.72
N GLY A 169 2.98 -5.50 15.08
CA GLY A 169 1.61 -5.38 15.58
C GLY A 169 1.43 -5.64 17.07
N ALA A 170 2.49 -5.95 17.82
CA ALA A 170 2.38 -6.05 19.27
C ALA A 170 2.21 -4.67 19.90
N VAL A 171 1.08 -4.47 20.58
CA VAL A 171 0.97 -3.42 21.60
C VAL A 171 1.97 -3.79 22.68
N VAL A 172 3.13 -3.12 22.72
CA VAL A 172 4.13 -3.32 23.77
C VAL A 172 3.43 -3.20 25.12
N PRO A 173 3.30 -4.31 25.89
CA PRO A 173 2.61 -4.26 27.17
C PRO A 173 3.42 -3.36 28.10
N GLY A 174 2.83 -2.25 28.55
CA GLY A 174 3.50 -1.22 29.35
C GLY A 174 3.84 0.09 28.61
N ALA A 175 3.59 0.20 27.30
CA ALA A 175 3.91 1.42 26.55
C ALA A 175 2.96 2.62 26.81
N GLY A 176 1.94 2.46 27.65
CA GLY A 176 1.02 3.54 28.05
C GLY A 176 0.42 4.32 26.87
N GLY A 177 -0.07 5.53 27.14
CA GLY A 177 -0.62 6.42 26.12
C GLY A 177 0.39 6.81 25.02
N ALA A 178 1.68 6.78 25.32
CA ALA A 178 2.75 7.11 24.39
C ALA A 178 2.91 6.07 23.26
N GLY A 179 2.84 4.77 23.58
CA GLY A 179 2.87 3.72 22.56
C GLY A 179 1.64 3.72 21.66
N GLN A 180 0.46 4.04 22.23
CA GLN A 180 -0.78 4.18 21.46
C GLN A 180 -0.77 5.41 20.56
N PHE A 181 -0.18 6.52 21.01
CA PHE A 181 0.05 7.72 20.21
C PHE A 181 1.03 7.46 19.07
N ALA A 182 2.14 6.78 19.35
CA ALA A 182 3.12 6.39 18.35
C ALA A 182 2.52 5.44 17.30
N ALA A 183 1.64 4.50 17.68
CA ALA A 183 0.93 3.64 16.74
C ALA A 183 -0.04 4.42 15.82
N ARG A 184 -0.68 5.47 16.34
CA ARG A 184 -1.60 6.33 15.56
C ARG A 184 -0.85 7.26 14.59
N ILE A 185 0.32 7.76 14.99
CA ILE A 185 1.15 8.66 14.15
C ILE A 185 2.03 7.90 13.17
N GLY A 186 2.54 6.74 13.59
CA GLY A 186 3.45 5.90 12.83
C GLY A 186 2.84 5.25 11.59
N GLY A 187 1.56 5.51 11.30
CA GLY A 187 0.94 5.08 10.04
C GLY A 187 0.78 3.58 9.89
N VAL A 188 0.85 2.82 10.99
CA VAL A 188 0.53 1.37 10.97
C VAL A 188 -0.99 1.12 10.88
N GLY A 189 -1.79 2.18 10.87
CA GLY A 189 -3.25 2.15 10.78
C GLY A 189 -3.75 2.27 9.35
N GLY A 190 -3.65 1.20 8.57
CA GLY A 190 -4.29 1.10 7.26
C GLY A 190 -3.48 0.23 6.33
N GLY A 191 -3.94 -1.01 6.12
CA GLY A 191 -3.41 -1.84 5.04
C GLY A 191 -3.61 -1.17 3.68
N THR A 192 -2.82 -1.57 2.69
CA THR A 192 -2.95 -1.06 1.32
C THR A 192 -4.34 -1.40 0.77
N ALA A 193 -5.05 -0.38 0.27
CA ALA A 193 -6.27 -0.60 -0.49
C ALA A 193 -5.89 -1.15 -1.87
N MET A 194 -6.46 -2.29 -2.23
CA MET A 194 -6.27 -2.91 -3.54
C MET A 194 -7.51 -2.70 -4.40
N ALA A 195 -7.33 -2.20 -5.62
CA ALA A 195 -8.37 -2.17 -6.63
C ALA A 195 -8.26 -3.41 -7.52
N THR A 196 -9.34 -4.16 -7.67
CA THR A 196 -9.43 -5.29 -8.60
C THR A 196 -10.61 -5.10 -9.56
N GLN A 197 -10.42 -5.45 -10.82
CA GLN A 197 -11.46 -5.35 -11.87
C GLN A 197 -12.03 -6.73 -12.26
N THR A 198 -11.78 -7.78 -11.46
CA THR A 198 -12.12 -9.17 -11.82
C THR A 198 -13.62 -9.51 -11.73
N ILE A 199 -14.52 -8.54 -11.62
CA ILE A 199 -15.96 -8.78 -11.40
C ILE A 199 -16.72 -8.71 -12.74
N ASN A 200 -17.49 -9.75 -13.05
CA ASN A 200 -18.39 -9.74 -14.20
C ASN A 200 -19.67 -8.96 -13.88
N VAL A 201 -19.83 -7.79 -14.48
CA VAL A 201 -20.98 -6.90 -14.26
C VAL A 201 -22.30 -7.49 -14.76
N ALA A 202 -22.27 -8.34 -15.79
CA ALA A 202 -23.49 -8.91 -16.37
C ALA A 202 -24.17 -9.92 -15.43
N THR A 203 -23.43 -10.47 -14.47
CA THR A 203 -23.91 -11.54 -13.57
C THR A 203 -23.79 -11.19 -12.09
N THR A 204 -23.42 -9.94 -11.76
CA THR A 204 -23.16 -9.54 -10.38
C THR A 204 -23.92 -8.27 -10.04
N VAL A 205 -24.82 -8.34 -9.06
CA VAL A 205 -25.44 -7.15 -8.47
C VAL A 205 -24.50 -6.60 -7.40
N THR A 206 -24.10 -5.34 -7.55
CA THR A 206 -23.19 -4.69 -6.60
C THR A 206 -23.90 -4.39 -5.28
N ARG A 207 -23.14 -4.44 -4.18
CA ARG A 207 -23.65 -4.00 -2.87
C ARG A 207 -24.09 -2.53 -2.96
N GLY A 208 -25.20 -2.20 -2.30
CA GLY A 208 -25.79 -0.86 -2.33
C GLY A 208 -26.82 -0.66 -3.44
N THR A 209 -27.00 -1.65 -4.32
CA THR A 209 -28.12 -1.64 -5.27
C THR A 209 -29.45 -1.74 -4.51
N MET A 210 -30.37 -0.82 -4.79
CA MET A 210 -31.73 -0.82 -4.23
C MET A 210 -32.62 -1.79 -5.02
N ILE A 211 -33.35 -2.66 -4.31
CA ILE A 211 -34.32 -3.59 -4.90
C ILE A 211 -35.73 -3.13 -4.48
N PRO A 212 -36.45 -2.39 -5.34
CA PRO A 212 -37.83 -1.98 -5.06
C PRO A 212 -38.77 -3.19 -4.98
N ALA A 213 -39.63 -3.21 -3.96
CA ALA A 213 -40.55 -4.32 -3.73
C ALA A 213 -41.84 -3.88 -3.02
N ILE A 214 -42.91 -4.66 -3.22
CA ILE A 214 -44.22 -4.50 -2.57
C ILE A 214 -44.40 -5.65 -1.57
N LEU A 215 -44.82 -5.34 -0.34
CA LEU A 215 -45.01 -6.34 0.71
C LEU A 215 -46.25 -7.20 0.46
N GLU A 216 -46.08 -8.53 0.54
CA GLU A 216 -47.20 -9.49 0.54
C GLU A 216 -47.70 -9.78 1.97
N THR A 217 -46.89 -9.48 2.97
CA THR A 217 -47.15 -9.80 4.38
C THR A 217 -47.08 -8.53 5.23
N ALA A 218 -48.06 -8.34 6.11
CA ALA A 218 -48.05 -7.25 7.09
C ALA A 218 -46.94 -7.47 8.13
N ILE A 219 -46.28 -6.40 8.55
CA ILE A 219 -45.18 -6.47 9.50
C ILE A 219 -45.70 -6.25 10.91
N ASN A 220 -45.35 -7.16 11.84
CA ASN A 220 -45.50 -6.97 13.28
C ASN A 220 -44.17 -7.32 13.98
N THR A 221 -43.68 -6.43 14.86
CA THR A 221 -42.43 -6.58 15.61
C THR A 221 -42.59 -7.27 16.97
N ASP A 222 -43.81 -7.61 17.39
CA ASP A 222 -44.08 -8.22 18.70
C ASP A 222 -43.49 -9.63 18.83
N VAL A 223 -43.38 -10.35 17.71
CA VAL A 223 -42.83 -11.71 17.66
C VAL A 223 -41.86 -11.81 16.49
N PRO A 224 -40.66 -12.38 16.67
CA PRO A 224 -39.74 -12.63 15.57
C PRO A 224 -40.37 -13.52 14.49
N GLY A 225 -40.20 -13.15 13.22
CA GLY A 225 -40.79 -13.87 12.10
C GLY A 225 -40.19 -13.50 10.75
N TYR A 226 -40.84 -13.96 9.68
CA TYR A 226 -40.43 -13.74 8.29
C TYR A 226 -41.40 -12.80 7.56
N VAL A 227 -40.87 -12.08 6.57
CA VAL A 227 -41.63 -11.17 5.70
C VAL A 227 -41.42 -11.58 4.24
N ARG A 228 -42.45 -11.42 3.42
CA ARG A 228 -42.40 -11.68 1.98
C ARG A 228 -42.75 -10.43 1.18
N ALA A 229 -42.08 -10.26 0.05
CA ALA A 229 -42.28 -9.14 -0.86
C ALA A 229 -42.05 -9.57 -2.32
N VAL A 230 -42.73 -8.92 -3.26
CA VAL A 230 -42.53 -9.09 -4.71
C VAL A 230 -41.74 -7.92 -5.25
N VAL A 231 -40.75 -8.21 -6.10
CA VAL A 231 -39.95 -7.19 -6.78
C VAL A 231 -40.84 -6.40 -7.74
N SER A 232 -40.86 -5.08 -7.60
CA SER A 232 -41.52 -4.17 -8.53
C SER A 232 -40.45 -3.57 -9.45
N GLN A 233 -40.62 -3.68 -10.76
CA GLN A 233 -39.74 -3.02 -11.73
C GLN A 233 -40.29 -1.65 -12.10
#